data_AF-A0A8J1W1S3-F1
#
_entry.id   AF-A0A8J1W1S3-F1
#
_cell.length_a   1.000
_cell.length_b   1.000
_cell.length_c   1.000
_cell.angle_alpha   90.00
_cell.angle_beta   90.00
_cell.angle_gamma   90.00
#
_symmetry.space_group_name_H-M   'P 1'
#
loop_
_entity.id
_entity.type
_entity.pdbx_description
1 polymer ?
#
loop_
_entity_poly.entity_id
_entity_poly.type
_entity_poly.pdbx_seq_one_letter_code
_entity_poly.pdbx_strand_id
1 'polypeptide(L)'
;MSLKSGTLPQTKAFEKKPKNHGLKYSYVSGVTDTGNSVSKAAKQDSDRLVVRRRDELFKRVRMQTLSQHIRDHYQAAESVYALGTPLGATPTTGSSYPPGQSVVVDAETPVKSDTLLILDVRDPEEYDKCHVLHSKSYPKQLLSHDKISAELYAFKARPEKRLVVYDTDDKATARIATTLVEKGFTNVYGLSGGFEEACKGFPEVMKGDIPNYNPNADLQSRPGSSCSRLSTVSRFTQMSTRR
;
A
#
# COMPACT_ATOMS: atom_id res chain seq x y z
N MET A 1 25.03 7.72 60.81
CA MET A 1 25.36 8.72 59.77
C MET A 1 24.71 8.27 58.47
N SER A 2 23.69 8.97 57.98
CA SER A 2 22.95 8.58 56.77
C SER A 2 23.16 9.64 55.69
N LEU A 3 23.88 9.29 54.63
CA LEU A 3 24.13 10.19 53.50
C LEU A 3 22.88 10.21 52.61
N LYS A 4 22.18 11.35 52.57
CA LYS A 4 21.12 11.61 51.60
C LYS A 4 21.77 11.88 50.25
N SER A 5 21.55 11.00 49.27
CA SER A 5 21.92 11.21 47.87
C SER A 5 21.07 12.34 47.28
N GLY A 6 21.67 13.52 47.12
CA GLY A 6 21.03 14.66 46.46
C GLY A 6 21.00 14.44 44.95
N THR A 7 19.80 14.30 44.38
CA THR A 7 19.60 14.34 42.93
C THR A 7 19.76 15.79 42.47
N LEU A 8 20.78 16.07 41.65
CA LEU A 8 20.96 17.38 41.03
C LEU A 8 19.78 17.67 40.08
N PRO A 9 19.18 18.87 40.10
CA PRO A 9 18.16 19.23 39.13
C PRO A 9 18.83 19.34 37.75
N GLN A 10 18.38 18.54 36.79
CA GLN A 10 18.80 18.69 35.41
C GLN A 10 18.39 20.08 34.92
N THR A 11 19.36 20.96 34.73
CA THR A 11 19.12 22.27 34.15
C THR A 11 18.81 22.07 32.67
N LYS A 12 17.58 22.37 32.26
CA LYS A 12 17.15 22.45 30.86
C LYS A 12 17.78 23.64 30.13
N ALA A 13 19.08 23.85 30.30
CA ALA A 13 19.81 24.99 29.75
C ALA A 13 19.95 24.88 28.23
N PHE A 14 19.99 23.67 27.68
CA PHE A 14 20.18 23.41 26.24
C PHE A 14 18.91 23.07 25.46
N GLU A 15 17.74 22.94 26.11
CA GLU A 15 16.45 22.70 25.43
C GLU A 15 15.65 23.98 25.15
N LYS A 16 16.27 25.16 25.25
CA LYS A 16 15.62 26.40 24.83
C LYS A 16 15.63 26.50 23.31
N LYS A 17 14.67 25.82 22.66
CA LYS A 17 14.28 26.18 21.29
C LYS A 17 13.88 27.65 21.31
N PRO A 18 14.37 28.50 20.37
CA PRO A 18 13.94 29.89 20.32
C PRO A 18 12.42 29.92 20.26
N LYS A 19 11.80 30.69 21.16
CA LYS A 19 10.35 30.92 21.11
C LYS A 19 10.08 31.50 19.72
N ASN A 20 9.21 30.85 18.96
CA ASN A 20 8.85 31.32 17.62
C ASN A 20 8.24 32.71 17.78
N HIS A 21 9.03 33.76 17.51
CA HIS A 21 8.69 35.12 17.89
C HIS A 21 7.57 35.63 16.98
N GLY A 22 6.38 35.71 17.56
CA GLY A 22 5.32 36.59 17.10
C GLY A 22 4.46 36.02 15.97
N LEU A 23 3.15 36.06 16.21
CA LEU A 23 2.08 35.92 15.22
C LEU A 23 2.34 36.71 13.91
N LYS A 24 3.17 37.76 13.99
CA LYS A 24 3.60 38.65 12.89
C LYS A 24 4.19 37.92 11.67
N TYR A 25 4.88 36.79 11.85
CA TYR A 25 5.46 36.02 10.74
C TYR A 25 4.99 34.56 10.71
N SER A 26 3.92 34.23 11.44
CA SER A 26 3.33 32.89 11.43
C SER A 26 2.85 32.44 10.05
N TYR A 27 2.43 33.39 9.22
CA TYR A 27 1.98 33.15 7.85
C TYR A 27 3.14 32.97 6.84
N VAL A 28 4.37 33.34 7.21
CA VAL A 28 5.52 33.27 6.32
C VAL A 28 6.11 31.87 6.41
N SER A 29 5.87 31.05 5.39
CA SER A 29 6.54 29.77 5.25
C SER A 29 8.01 29.95 4.89
N GLY A 30 8.87 29.05 5.37
CA GLY A 30 10.26 29.00 4.93
C GLY A 30 10.33 28.74 3.43
N VAL A 31 10.99 29.63 2.68
CA VAL A 31 11.15 29.57 1.21
C VAL A 31 12.25 28.56 0.82
N THR A 32 13.02 28.06 1.77
CA THR A 32 14.05 27.04 1.55
C THR A 32 13.41 25.66 1.38
N ASP A 33 12.95 25.38 0.15
CA ASP A 33 12.60 24.03 -0.27
C ASP A 33 13.87 23.19 -0.35
N THR A 34 14.21 22.51 0.73
CA THR A 34 15.39 21.62 0.82
C THR A 34 15.17 20.28 0.10
N GLY A 35 14.21 20.22 -0.84
CA GLY A 35 13.75 18.98 -1.45
C GLY A 35 12.99 18.09 -0.46
N ASN A 36 12.89 16.79 -0.76
CA ASN A 36 12.15 15.78 0.00
C ASN A 36 12.60 15.67 1.48
N SER A 37 12.10 16.55 2.34
CA SER A 37 12.29 16.44 3.79
C SER A 37 11.39 15.34 4.37
N VAL A 38 11.92 14.55 5.31
CA VAL A 38 11.21 13.47 6.03
C VAL A 38 9.87 13.94 6.60
N SER A 39 9.81 15.18 7.09
CA SER A 39 8.59 15.79 7.66
C SER A 39 7.53 16.16 6.60
N LYS A 40 7.94 16.40 5.36
CA LYS A 40 7.06 16.69 4.21
C LYS A 40 6.52 15.39 3.61
N ALA A 41 7.36 14.37 3.46
CA ALA A 41 6.97 13.02 3.06
C ALA A 41 5.90 12.42 4.00
N ALA A 42 6.17 12.40 5.31
CA ALA A 42 5.26 11.83 6.31
C ALA A 42 3.85 12.46 6.33
N LYS A 43 3.73 13.76 6.02
CA LYS A 43 2.44 14.47 5.95
C LYS A 43 1.71 14.27 4.62
N GLN A 44 2.44 14.03 3.54
CA GLN A 44 1.89 13.91 2.19
C GLN A 44 1.34 12.50 1.91
N ASP A 45 1.91 11.48 2.55
CA ASP A 45 1.58 10.07 2.33
C ASP A 45 0.21 9.63 2.88
N SER A 46 -0.35 10.31 3.88
CA SER A 46 -1.49 9.78 4.64
C SER A 46 -2.88 10.25 4.19
N ASP A 47 -3.00 11.46 3.64
CA ASP A 47 -4.32 12.07 3.40
C ASP A 47 -4.52 12.61 1.97
N ARG A 48 -3.47 13.03 1.26
CA ARG A 48 -3.59 13.58 -0.10
C ARG A 48 -3.62 12.53 -1.21
N LEU A 49 -2.93 11.41 -1.00
CA LEU A 49 -2.88 10.30 -1.97
C LEU A 49 -4.07 9.37 -1.87
N VAL A 50 -4.89 9.57 -0.84
CA VAL A 50 -6.07 8.78 -0.56
C VAL A 50 -7.29 9.47 -1.12
N VAL A 51 -7.90 8.87 -2.14
CA VAL A 51 -9.21 9.35 -2.62
C VAL A 51 -10.27 8.84 -1.66
N ARG A 52 -11.04 9.75 -1.06
CA ARG A 52 -12.24 9.41 -0.29
C ARG A 52 -13.45 9.70 -1.16
N ARG A 53 -14.26 8.68 -1.48
CA ARG A 53 -15.59 8.90 -2.06
C ARG A 53 -16.59 9.09 -0.92
N ARG A 54 -17.63 9.88 -1.17
CA ARG A 54 -18.67 10.17 -0.14
C ARG A 54 -19.45 8.92 0.28
N ASP A 55 -19.52 7.91 -0.58
CA ASP A 55 -20.35 6.72 -0.38
C ASP A 55 -19.55 5.51 0.12
N GLU A 56 -18.32 5.70 0.60
CA GLU A 56 -17.44 4.61 1.03
C GLU A 56 -16.87 4.86 2.44
N LEU A 57 -16.90 3.83 3.29
CA LEU A 57 -16.38 3.88 4.66
C LEU A 57 -14.85 3.73 4.74
N PHE A 58 -14.21 3.41 3.61
CA PHE A 58 -12.79 3.12 3.51
C PHE A 58 -12.06 4.16 2.65
N LYS A 59 -10.73 4.09 2.69
CA LYS A 59 -9.81 4.97 1.95
C LYS A 59 -9.42 4.30 0.63
N ARG A 60 -9.23 5.03 -0.48
CA ARG A 60 -8.72 4.43 -1.73
C ARG A 60 -7.27 4.76 -2.01
N VAL A 61 -6.51 3.78 -2.47
CA VAL A 61 -5.11 3.93 -2.88
C VAL A 61 -5.00 3.58 -4.36
N ARG A 62 -4.21 4.36 -5.10
CA ARG A 62 -3.87 4.05 -6.50
C ARG A 62 -2.73 3.03 -6.57
N MET A 63 -2.73 2.20 -7.60
CA MET A 63 -1.66 1.23 -7.82
C MET A 63 -0.27 1.89 -7.87
N GLN A 64 -0.12 3.04 -8.57
CA GLN A 64 1.13 3.79 -8.60
C GLN A 64 1.66 4.18 -7.21
N THR A 65 0.75 4.56 -6.31
CA THR A 65 1.12 4.89 -4.93
C THR A 65 1.52 3.64 -4.18
N LEU A 66 0.76 2.55 -4.32
CA LEU A 66 1.08 1.28 -3.69
C LEU A 66 2.43 0.72 -4.17
N SER A 67 2.73 0.77 -5.47
CA SER A 67 4.01 0.31 -6.01
C SER A 67 5.19 1.06 -5.42
N GLN A 68 5.05 2.38 -5.23
CA GLN A 68 6.08 3.18 -4.56
C GLN A 68 6.28 2.74 -3.11
N HIS A 69 5.19 2.56 -2.36
CA HIS A 69 5.26 2.09 -0.98
C HIS A 69 5.87 0.70 -0.85
N ILE A 70 5.60 -0.22 -1.79
CA ILE A 70 6.24 -1.53 -1.83
C ILE A 70 7.76 -1.36 -1.99
N ARG A 71 8.20 -0.60 -3.00
CA ARG A 71 9.64 -0.38 -3.22
C ARG A 71 10.31 0.20 -1.98
N ASP A 72 9.73 1.25 -1.40
CA ASP A 72 10.31 1.94 -0.24
C ASP A 72 10.36 1.04 1.01
N HIS A 73 9.29 0.29 1.29
CA HIS A 73 9.20 -0.57 2.47
C HIS A 73 10.17 -1.75 2.42
N TYR A 74 10.32 -2.37 1.25
CA TYR A 74 11.14 -3.58 1.11
C TYR A 74 12.61 -3.28 0.81
N GLN A 75 12.95 -2.20 0.09
CA GLN A 75 14.34 -1.76 -0.06
C GLN A 75 14.96 -1.31 1.28
N ALA A 76 14.17 -0.66 2.15
CA ALA A 76 14.61 -0.30 3.49
C ALA A 76 14.95 -1.53 4.35
N ALA A 77 14.28 -2.67 4.12
CA ALA A 77 14.54 -3.90 4.85
C ALA A 77 15.90 -4.54 4.49
N GLU A 78 16.39 -4.33 3.27
CA GLU A 78 17.66 -4.90 2.78
C GLU A 78 18.89 -4.10 3.24
N SER A 79 18.74 -2.78 3.42
CA SER A 79 19.87 -1.88 3.74
C SER A 79 20.38 -1.96 5.20
N VAL A 80 19.65 -2.59 6.12
CA VAL A 80 20.09 -2.79 7.52
C VAL A 80 20.97 -4.05 7.68
N TYR A 81 20.89 -5.02 6.75
CA TYR A 81 21.57 -6.32 6.89
C TYR A 81 22.79 -6.52 5.98
N ALA A 82 23.13 -5.57 5.10
CA ALA A 82 24.25 -5.70 4.18
C ALA A 82 25.65 -5.34 4.76
N LEU A 83 25.78 -5.12 6.07
CA LEU A 83 26.99 -4.58 6.70
C LEU A 83 27.66 -5.46 7.78
N GLY A 84 27.35 -6.77 7.89
CA GLY A 84 27.75 -7.50 9.12
C GLY A 84 28.13 -8.98 9.08
N THR A 85 28.15 -9.68 7.96
CA THR A 85 28.73 -11.05 7.93
C THR A 85 29.91 -11.12 6.97
N PRO A 86 31.15 -10.97 7.45
CA PRO A 86 32.30 -11.44 6.69
C PRO A 86 32.17 -12.96 6.52
N LEU A 87 32.11 -13.39 5.27
CA LEU A 87 32.32 -14.78 4.83
C LEU A 87 33.61 -15.31 5.46
N GLY A 88 33.53 -16.18 6.47
CA GLY A 88 34.75 -16.80 7.01
C GLY A 88 34.73 -17.44 8.40
N ALA A 89 33.58 -17.74 9.01
CA ALA A 89 33.54 -18.47 10.28
C ALA A 89 32.76 -19.77 10.16
N THR A 90 33.45 -20.86 9.82
CA THR A 90 32.98 -22.23 10.06
C THR A 90 33.29 -22.61 11.52
N PRO A 91 32.31 -22.89 12.38
CA PRO A 91 32.59 -23.62 13.60
C PRO A 91 32.60 -25.13 13.29
N THR A 92 33.79 -25.64 12.94
CA THR A 92 34.15 -27.04 13.17
C THR A 92 34.30 -27.24 14.68
N THR A 93 33.64 -28.26 15.23
CA THR A 93 34.05 -29.14 16.35
C THR A 93 32.86 -29.45 17.26
N GLY A 94 32.55 -30.73 17.37
CA GLY A 94 31.42 -31.25 18.11
C GLY A 94 31.49 -31.02 19.62
N SER A 95 30.31 -30.99 20.23
CA SER A 95 30.11 -31.37 21.62
C SER A 95 28.74 -32.02 21.76
N SER A 96 28.74 -33.22 22.32
CA SER A 96 27.62 -34.11 22.58
C SER A 96 26.77 -33.64 23.76
N TYR A 97 25.47 -33.50 23.57
CA TYR A 97 24.49 -33.38 24.66
C TYR A 97 23.29 -34.30 24.42
N PRO A 98 22.69 -34.87 25.50
CA PRO A 98 21.58 -35.83 25.41
C PRO A 98 20.24 -35.15 25.09
N PRO A 99 19.24 -35.92 24.61
CA PRO A 99 17.95 -35.38 24.16
C PRO A 99 17.04 -35.17 25.38
N GLY A 100 16.46 -33.99 25.54
CA GLY A 100 15.44 -33.78 26.58
C GLY A 100 15.35 -32.40 27.20
N GLN A 101 15.36 -31.33 26.39
CA GLN A 101 14.68 -30.10 26.76
C GLN A 101 14.46 -29.28 25.49
N SER A 102 13.25 -29.35 24.93
CA SER A 102 12.79 -28.31 24.02
C SER A 102 12.63 -27.04 24.84
N VAL A 103 13.71 -26.27 24.96
CA VAL A 103 13.57 -24.83 25.10
C VAL A 103 12.76 -24.41 23.89
N VAL A 104 11.47 -24.15 24.14
CA VAL A 104 10.68 -23.25 23.31
C VAL A 104 11.47 -21.95 23.30
N VAL A 105 12.37 -21.85 22.34
CA VAL A 105 12.76 -20.56 21.82
C VAL A 105 11.47 -20.07 21.19
N ASP A 106 10.65 -19.40 22.00
CA ASP A 106 9.74 -18.39 21.48
C ASP A 106 10.63 -17.52 20.61
N ALA A 107 10.63 -17.83 19.32
CA ALA A 107 11.18 -16.98 18.32
C ALA A 107 10.30 -15.74 18.37
N GLU A 108 10.60 -14.83 19.30
CA GLU A 108 10.40 -13.42 19.12
C GLU A 108 11.27 -13.03 17.92
N THR A 109 10.87 -13.47 16.74
CA THR A 109 11.24 -12.82 15.50
C THR A 109 10.90 -11.38 15.76
N PRO A 110 11.90 -10.46 15.80
CA PRO A 110 11.69 -9.09 16.18
C PRO A 110 10.56 -8.61 15.29
N VAL A 111 9.44 -8.27 15.93
CA VAL A 111 8.17 -8.01 15.29
C VAL A 111 8.42 -6.86 14.33
N LYS A 112 8.75 -7.19 13.07
CA LYS A 112 8.86 -6.22 12.00
C LYS A 112 7.50 -5.57 12.03
N SER A 113 7.47 -4.31 12.45
CA SER A 113 6.25 -3.53 12.42
C SER A 113 5.99 -3.26 10.94
N ASP A 114 5.45 -4.27 10.25
CA ASP A 114 5.01 -4.16 8.87
C ASP A 114 4.02 -3.00 8.86
N THR A 115 4.49 -1.87 8.36
CA THR A 115 3.69 -0.64 8.28
C THR A 115 2.68 -0.75 7.14
N LEU A 116 2.94 -1.67 6.21
CA LEU A 116 2.10 -1.98 5.07
C LEU A 116 1.79 -3.48 5.04
N LEU A 117 0.50 -3.82 5.04
CA LEU A 117 0.02 -5.18 4.78
C LEU A 117 -0.90 -5.14 3.57
N ILE A 118 -0.61 -5.99 2.59
CA ILE A 118 -1.41 -6.12 1.37
C ILE A 118 -2.16 -7.45 1.42
N LEU A 119 -3.47 -7.40 1.21
CA LEU A 119 -4.37 -8.53 1.29
C LEU A 119 -4.98 -8.82 -0.09
N ASP A 120 -4.74 -10.02 -0.59
CA ASP A 120 -5.36 -10.54 -1.80
C ASP A 120 -6.59 -11.38 -1.43
N VAL A 121 -7.76 -10.98 -1.91
CA VAL A 121 -9.04 -11.59 -1.51
C VAL A 121 -9.62 -12.52 -2.58
N ARG A 122 -8.87 -12.72 -3.67
CA ARG A 122 -9.21 -13.65 -4.74
C ARG A 122 -9.13 -15.10 -4.28
N ASP A 123 -9.59 -15.98 -5.15
CA ASP A 123 -9.49 -17.42 -4.94
C ASP A 123 -8.01 -17.85 -4.94
N PRO A 124 -7.62 -18.82 -4.10
CA PRO A 124 -6.22 -19.19 -3.90
C PRO A 124 -5.55 -19.67 -5.19
N GLU A 125 -6.30 -20.32 -6.07
CA GLU A 125 -5.82 -20.79 -7.38
C GLU A 125 -5.40 -19.63 -8.30
N GLU A 126 -6.03 -18.46 -8.18
CA GLU A 126 -5.64 -17.26 -8.94
C GLU A 126 -4.42 -16.58 -8.32
N TYR A 127 -4.36 -16.57 -6.99
CA TYR A 127 -3.24 -16.04 -6.23
C TYR A 127 -1.93 -16.78 -6.56
N ASP A 128 -1.98 -18.11 -6.66
CA ASP A 128 -0.80 -18.93 -6.94
C ASP A 128 -0.22 -18.65 -8.35
N LYS A 129 -1.08 -18.32 -9.32
CA LYS A 129 -0.65 -17.97 -10.69
C LYS A 129 0.04 -16.62 -10.71
N CYS A 130 -0.61 -15.61 -10.14
CA CYS A 130 -0.08 -14.26 -10.11
C CYS A 130 -0.66 -13.44 -8.96
N HIS A 131 0.18 -12.70 -8.25
CA HIS A 131 -0.23 -11.82 -7.15
C HIS A 131 0.74 -10.64 -7.00
N VAL A 132 0.32 -9.61 -6.26
CA VAL A 132 1.18 -8.46 -5.93
C VAL A 132 2.31 -8.91 -5.01
N LEU A 133 3.52 -8.42 -5.22
CA LEU A 133 4.66 -8.72 -4.35
C LEU A 133 4.33 -8.45 -2.88
N HIS A 134 4.64 -9.43 -2.03
CA HIS A 134 4.44 -9.39 -0.58
C HIS A 134 2.97 -9.28 -0.13
N SER A 135 1.99 -9.56 -0.98
CA SER A 135 0.60 -9.70 -0.56
C SER A 135 0.37 -11.05 0.13
N LYS A 136 -0.61 -11.10 1.03
CA LYS A 136 -1.06 -12.32 1.70
C LYS A 136 -2.40 -12.76 1.15
N SER A 137 -2.53 -14.03 0.82
CA SER A 137 -3.80 -14.62 0.39
C SER A 137 -4.77 -14.71 1.56
N TYR A 138 -5.96 -14.15 1.38
CA TYR A 138 -7.07 -14.23 2.31
C TYR A 138 -8.39 -14.26 1.53
N PRO A 139 -8.82 -15.44 1.05
CA PRO A 139 -9.99 -15.54 0.20
C PRO A 139 -11.24 -15.00 0.88
N LYS A 140 -12.14 -14.41 0.08
CA LYS A 140 -13.45 -13.87 0.48
C LYS A 140 -14.26 -14.79 1.41
N GLN A 141 -14.13 -16.12 1.24
CA GLN A 141 -14.78 -17.11 2.10
C GLN A 141 -14.39 -16.98 3.58
N LEU A 142 -13.10 -16.79 3.87
CA LEU A 142 -12.63 -16.61 5.25
C LEU A 142 -13.12 -15.29 5.85
N LEU A 143 -13.32 -14.27 5.01
CA LEU A 143 -13.95 -13.03 5.43
C LEU A 143 -15.40 -13.27 5.86
N SER A 144 -16.20 -14.01 5.09
CA SER A 144 -17.59 -14.28 5.47
C SER A 144 -17.73 -15.05 6.78
N HIS A 145 -16.74 -15.90 7.13
CA HIS A 145 -16.76 -16.71 8.35
C HIS A 145 -16.09 -16.06 9.57
N ASP A 146 -15.72 -14.77 9.51
CA ASP A 146 -15.05 -14.05 10.61
C ASP A 146 -13.73 -14.67 11.12
N LYS A 147 -13.09 -15.52 10.31
CA LYS A 147 -11.83 -16.20 10.67
C LYS A 147 -10.62 -15.28 10.45
N ILE A 148 -10.46 -14.28 11.32
CA ILE A 148 -9.38 -13.29 11.24
C ILE A 148 -8.04 -13.97 11.61
N SER A 149 -7.04 -13.86 10.74
CA SER A 149 -5.68 -14.33 11.05
C SER A 149 -5.02 -13.46 12.15
N ALA A 150 -4.11 -14.04 12.92
CA ALA A 150 -3.40 -13.31 13.99
C ALA A 150 -2.70 -12.05 13.46
N GLU A 151 -2.21 -12.13 12.22
CA GLU A 151 -1.58 -11.02 11.52
C GLU A 151 -2.57 -9.90 11.22
N LEU A 152 -3.76 -10.19 10.68
CA LEU A 152 -4.80 -9.17 10.49
C LEU A 152 -5.22 -8.56 11.83
N TYR A 153 -5.37 -9.37 12.87
CA TYR A 153 -5.74 -8.89 14.19
C TYR A 153 -4.74 -7.87 14.75
N ALA A 154 -3.44 -8.05 14.48
CA ALA A 154 -2.41 -7.10 14.89
C ALA A 154 -2.57 -5.69 14.26
N PHE A 155 -3.33 -5.58 13.16
CA PHE A 155 -3.56 -4.34 12.40
C PHE A 155 -4.91 -3.68 12.70
N LYS A 156 -5.82 -4.37 13.42
CA LYS A 156 -7.21 -3.95 13.64
C LYS A 156 -7.35 -2.55 14.25
N ALA A 157 -6.41 -2.12 15.09
CA ALA A 157 -6.52 -0.88 15.87
C ALA A 157 -5.27 0.02 15.83
N ARG A 158 -4.37 -0.15 14.84
CA ARG A 158 -3.12 0.64 14.77
C ARG A 158 -3.10 1.59 13.57
N PRO A 159 -3.46 2.88 13.72
CA PRO A 159 -3.58 3.82 12.60
C PRO A 159 -2.30 4.03 11.80
N GLU A 160 -1.15 3.70 12.39
CA GLU A 160 0.14 3.79 11.73
C GLU A 160 0.37 2.70 10.68
N LYS A 161 -0.44 1.64 10.73
CA LYS A 161 -0.35 0.53 9.78
C LYS A 161 -1.45 0.64 8.73
N ARG A 162 -1.09 0.39 7.48
CA ARG A 162 -1.99 0.44 6.33
C ARG A 162 -2.33 -0.97 5.89
N LEU A 163 -3.62 -1.31 5.90
CA LEU A 163 -4.14 -2.55 5.34
C LEU A 163 -4.69 -2.26 3.94
N VAL A 164 -3.95 -2.61 2.90
CA VAL A 164 -4.41 -2.47 1.53
C VAL A 164 -5.07 -3.77 1.08
N VAL A 165 -6.25 -3.67 0.50
CA VAL A 165 -7.06 -4.80 0.08
C VAL A 165 -7.37 -4.66 -1.40
N TYR A 166 -7.26 -5.76 -2.13
CA TYR A 166 -7.65 -5.82 -3.53
C TYR A 166 -8.32 -7.14 -3.89
N ASP A 167 -9.09 -7.07 -4.97
CA ASP A 167 -9.73 -8.19 -5.65
C ASP A 167 -9.50 -8.02 -7.17
N THR A 168 -10.04 -8.92 -8.00
CA THR A 168 -10.01 -8.81 -9.46
C THR A 168 -10.65 -7.50 -9.92
N ASP A 169 -11.84 -7.20 -9.39
CA ASP A 169 -12.61 -5.99 -9.70
C ASP A 169 -12.54 -4.90 -8.60
N ASP A 170 -12.66 -3.63 -9.01
CA ASP A 170 -12.80 -2.49 -8.08
C ASP A 170 -14.09 -2.55 -7.24
N LYS A 171 -15.18 -3.06 -7.82
CA LYS A 171 -16.47 -3.18 -7.12
C LYS A 171 -16.44 -4.26 -6.04
N ALA A 172 -15.80 -5.39 -6.33
CA ALA A 172 -15.67 -6.48 -5.37
C ALA A 172 -14.76 -6.05 -4.20
N THR A 173 -13.64 -5.39 -4.53
CA THR A 173 -12.75 -4.74 -3.55
C THR A 173 -13.52 -3.80 -2.61
N ALA A 174 -14.42 -2.98 -3.13
CA ALA A 174 -15.23 -2.06 -2.31
C ALA A 174 -16.13 -2.78 -1.31
N ARG A 175 -16.82 -3.85 -1.73
CA ARG A 175 -17.70 -4.66 -0.86
C ARG A 175 -16.91 -5.32 0.27
N ILE A 176 -15.75 -5.86 -0.06
CA ILE A 176 -14.85 -6.50 0.91
C ILE A 176 -14.31 -5.47 1.91
N ALA A 177 -13.89 -4.30 1.41
CA ALA A 177 -13.37 -3.23 2.25
C ALA A 177 -14.44 -2.73 3.23
N THR A 178 -15.70 -2.59 2.82
CA THR A 178 -16.79 -2.25 3.74
C THR A 178 -16.97 -3.31 4.82
N THR A 179 -16.96 -4.59 4.48
CA THR A 179 -17.07 -5.68 5.47
C THR A 179 -15.90 -5.67 6.46
N LEU A 180 -14.69 -5.33 6.02
CA LEU A 180 -13.54 -5.16 6.93
C LEU A 180 -13.72 -3.97 7.87
N VAL A 181 -14.23 -2.83 7.39
CA VAL A 181 -14.50 -1.69 8.27
C VAL A 181 -15.59 -2.03 9.30
N GLU A 182 -16.65 -2.72 8.90
CA GLU A 182 -17.72 -3.20 9.79
C GLU A 182 -17.21 -4.14 10.89
N LYS A 183 -16.20 -4.98 10.58
CA LYS A 183 -15.52 -5.82 11.56
C LYS A 183 -14.66 -5.05 12.56
N GLY A 184 -14.50 -3.74 12.37
CA GLY A 184 -13.76 -2.84 13.26
C GLY A 184 -12.32 -2.58 12.82
N PHE A 185 -11.98 -2.75 11.55
CA PHE A 185 -10.68 -2.31 11.02
C PHE A 185 -10.75 -0.84 10.62
N THR A 186 -9.94 0.03 11.23
CA THR A 186 -9.97 1.47 10.93
C THR A 186 -9.07 1.89 9.77
N ASN A 187 -8.10 1.05 9.40
CA ASN A 187 -7.00 1.43 8.49
C ASN A 187 -7.06 0.66 7.17
N VAL A 188 -8.28 0.53 6.66
CA VAL A 188 -8.56 -0.21 5.42
C VAL A 188 -8.42 0.72 4.22
N TYR A 189 -7.65 0.26 3.24
CA TYR A 189 -7.39 0.94 1.99
C TYR A 189 -7.78 0.04 0.83
N GLY A 190 -8.78 0.42 0.04
CA GLY A 190 -9.16 -0.29 -1.18
C GLY A 190 -8.28 0.11 -2.36
N LEU A 191 -7.73 -0.86 -3.08
CA LEU A 191 -6.98 -0.59 -4.30
C LEU A 191 -7.93 -0.15 -5.42
N SER A 192 -7.68 1.03 -5.98
CA SER A 192 -8.41 1.50 -7.15
C SER A 192 -7.99 0.72 -8.39
N GLY A 193 -8.97 0.21 -9.14
CA GLY A 193 -8.74 -0.48 -10.42
C GLY A 193 -8.48 -1.98 -10.31
N GLY A 194 -8.50 -2.53 -9.10
CA GLY A 194 -8.36 -3.96 -8.86
C GLY A 194 -7.03 -4.55 -9.35
N PHE A 195 -7.03 -5.87 -9.53
CA PHE A 195 -5.87 -6.61 -10.02
C PHE A 195 -5.57 -6.32 -11.51
N GLU A 196 -6.59 -6.00 -12.30
CA GLU A 196 -6.42 -5.73 -13.73
C GLU A 196 -5.54 -4.51 -14.01
N GLU A 197 -5.80 -3.36 -13.35
CA GLU A 197 -4.97 -2.15 -13.52
C GLU A 197 -3.51 -2.43 -13.12
N ALA A 198 -3.35 -3.29 -12.12
CA ALA A 198 -2.05 -3.68 -11.61
C ALA A 198 -1.22 -4.46 -12.65
N CYS A 199 -1.85 -5.42 -13.34
CA CYS A 199 -1.24 -6.17 -14.43
C CYS A 199 -0.85 -5.27 -15.61
N LYS A 200 -1.66 -4.26 -15.91
CA LYS A 200 -1.45 -3.33 -17.05
C LYS A 200 -0.33 -2.33 -16.80
N GLY A 201 -0.31 -1.73 -15.60
CA GLY A 201 0.53 -0.58 -15.32
C GLY A 201 1.91 -0.93 -14.76
N PHE A 202 1.99 -1.95 -13.91
CA PHE A 202 3.18 -2.17 -13.07
C PHE A 202 3.53 -3.66 -12.97
N PRO A 203 4.05 -4.27 -14.05
CA PRO A 203 4.48 -5.67 -14.01
C PRO A 203 5.65 -5.91 -13.05
N GLU A 204 6.45 -4.89 -12.75
CA GLU A 204 7.60 -4.97 -11.82
C GLU A 204 7.19 -5.33 -10.38
N VAL A 205 6.00 -4.92 -9.94
CA VAL A 205 5.52 -5.19 -8.57
C VAL A 205 4.66 -6.45 -8.47
N MET A 206 4.59 -7.23 -9.55
CA MET A 206 3.86 -8.49 -9.61
C MET A 206 4.80 -9.67 -9.45
N LYS A 207 4.28 -10.75 -8.87
CA LYS A 207 4.92 -12.06 -8.76
C LYS A 207 4.08 -13.09 -9.51
N GLY A 208 4.74 -13.94 -10.28
CA GLY A 208 4.11 -15.02 -11.04
C GLY A 208 3.93 -14.67 -12.52
N ASP A 209 3.15 -15.49 -13.20
CA ASP A 209 2.92 -15.39 -14.65
C ASP A 209 1.81 -14.38 -14.91
N ILE A 210 2.20 -13.13 -15.16
CA ILE A 210 1.27 -12.06 -15.49
C ILE A 210 0.61 -12.43 -16.83
N PRO A 211 -0.72 -12.63 -16.89
CA PRO A 211 -1.38 -12.92 -18.15
C PRO A 211 -1.08 -11.77 -19.12
N ASN A 212 -0.44 -12.12 -20.24
CA ASN A 212 0.10 -11.19 -21.22
C ASN A 212 -0.95 -10.14 -21.62
N TYR A 213 -0.86 -8.95 -21.02
CA TYR A 213 -1.73 -7.85 -21.36
C TYR A 213 -1.30 -7.30 -22.71
N ASN A 214 -1.97 -7.72 -23.78
CA ASN A 214 -1.77 -7.11 -25.09
C ASN A 214 -2.53 -5.77 -25.13
N PRO A 215 -1.85 -4.61 -25.12
CA PRO A 215 -2.52 -3.31 -25.16
C PRO A 215 -3.35 -3.10 -26.45
N ASN A 216 -3.13 -3.92 -27.49
CA ASN A 216 -3.87 -3.83 -28.75
C ASN A 216 -5.21 -4.57 -28.76
N ALA A 217 -5.51 -5.41 -27.76
CA ALA A 217 -6.76 -6.19 -27.73
C ALA A 217 -8.00 -5.31 -27.44
N ASP A 218 -7.85 -4.26 -26.62
CA ASP A 218 -8.96 -3.38 -26.19
C ASP A 218 -9.37 -2.35 -27.26
N LEU A 219 -8.52 -2.16 -28.28
CA LEU A 219 -8.86 -1.36 -29.46
C LEU A 219 -9.69 -2.15 -30.48
N GLN A 220 -9.66 -3.49 -30.42
CA GLN A 220 -10.36 -4.37 -31.37
C GLN A 220 -11.72 -4.87 -30.85
N SER A 221 -11.97 -4.81 -29.54
CA SER A 221 -13.20 -5.29 -28.90
C SER A 221 -14.31 -4.24 -28.74
N ARG A 222 -14.05 -2.96 -29.06
CA ARG A 222 -15.10 -1.93 -29.03
C ARG A 222 -16.04 -2.16 -30.21
N PRO A 223 -17.32 -2.51 -30.01
CA PRO A 223 -18.27 -2.55 -31.11
C PRO A 223 -18.32 -1.14 -31.71
N GLY A 224 -17.93 -1.03 -32.97
CA GLY A 224 -17.83 0.24 -33.69
C GLY A 224 -19.11 1.04 -33.52
N SER A 225 -19.04 2.13 -32.77
CA SER A 225 -20.06 3.17 -32.81
C SER A 225 -19.90 3.93 -34.13
N SER A 226 -20.35 3.33 -35.23
CA SER A 226 -20.52 4.02 -36.50
C SER A 226 -21.70 4.98 -36.35
N CYS A 227 -21.42 6.17 -35.84
CA CYS A 227 -22.31 7.32 -36.01
C CYS A 227 -22.31 7.68 -37.50
N SER A 228 -23.19 7.05 -38.27
CA SER A 228 -23.43 7.41 -39.66
C SER A 228 -24.12 8.77 -39.71
N ARG A 229 -23.31 9.82 -39.87
CA ARG A 229 -23.77 11.17 -40.22
C ARG A 229 -24.40 11.10 -41.62
N LEU A 230 -25.73 11.05 -41.67
CA LEU A 230 -26.50 11.19 -42.91
C LEU A 230 -26.20 12.58 -43.50
N SER A 231 -25.39 12.63 -44.56
CA SER A 231 -25.24 13.82 -45.39
C SER A 231 -26.36 13.83 -46.44
N THR A 232 -27.41 14.61 -46.18
CA THR A 232 -28.42 14.93 -47.18
C THR A 232 -27.82 15.84 -48.25
N VAL A 233 -27.36 15.26 -49.35
CA VAL A 233 -27.01 15.99 -50.58
C VAL A 233 -28.30 16.26 -51.34
N SER A 234 -28.85 17.47 -51.20
CA SER A 234 -29.97 17.93 -52.03
C SER A 234 -29.43 18.33 -53.41
N ARG A 235 -29.75 17.52 -54.43
CA ARG A 235 -29.46 17.82 -55.84
C ARG A 235 -30.49 18.81 -56.36
N PHE A 236 -30.04 20.02 -56.70
CA PHE A 236 -30.82 20.99 -57.45
C PHE A 236 -30.65 20.69 -58.95
N THR A 237 -31.63 20.04 -59.56
CA THR A 237 -31.69 19.85 -61.02
C THR A 237 -32.43 21.05 -61.62
N GLN A 238 -31.72 21.88 -62.37
CA GLN A 238 -32.33 22.80 -63.31
C GLN A 238 -32.93 22.01 -64.48
N MET A 239 -34.17 22.31 -64.87
CA MET A 239 -34.64 22.02 -66.22
C MET A 239 -35.20 23.29 -66.87
N SER A 240 -34.60 23.52 -68.02
CA SER A 240 -34.77 24.54 -69.04
C SER A 240 -36.14 24.49 -69.75
N THR A 241 -36.69 25.70 -70.00
CA THR A 241 -37.38 26.19 -71.21
C THR A 241 -38.56 25.45 -71.88
N ARG A 242 -39.52 26.30 -72.29
CA ARG A 242 -40.58 26.24 -73.35
C ARG A 242 -41.98 26.30 -72.72
N ARG A 243 -42.91 27.14 -73.16
CA ARG A 243 -43.10 27.85 -74.44
C ARG A 243 -43.92 29.12 -74.18
#